data_AF-A0A7V5IDU0-F1
#
_entry.id   AF-A0A7V5IDU0-F1
#
_cell.length_a   1.000
_cell.length_b   1.000
_cell.length_c   1.000
_cell.angle_alpha   90.00
_cell.angle_beta   90.00
_cell.angle_gamma   90.00
#
_symmetry.space_group_name_H-M   'P 1'
#
loop_
_entity.id
_entity.type
_entity.pdbx_description
1 polymer ?
#
loop_
_entity_poly.entity_id
_entity_poly.type
_entity_poly.pdbx_seq_one_letter_code
_entity_poly.pdbx_strand_id
1 'polypeptide(L)'
;EDFSNAMASCRGRRISETADNLKKAVDACLQIEAINSALIPLLKNLQKRLLLFKNNFVADGLQAARWCLEHNLIQQGYTILEETIITWVARELCLEYEKRELREIISQAFTIYQKKLPEKDWKNPARENEEIVNRCLEFNKTKDSLADTFVQLSQCRNDLNHAGMVCHPLNYDSFRKKLDNFLQIIEKMI
;
A
#
# COMPACT_ATOMS: atom_id res chain seq x y z
N GLU A 1 -3.89 -14.49 14.99
CA GLU A 1 -2.49 -14.21 14.63
C GLU A 1 -2.31 -13.90 13.14
N ASP A 2 -2.95 -14.63 12.23
CA ASP A 2 -2.73 -14.49 10.78
C ASP A 2 -2.85 -13.07 10.21
N PHE A 3 -3.91 -12.33 10.57
CA PHE A 3 -4.10 -10.95 10.09
C PHE A 3 -3.00 -10.01 10.60
N SER A 4 -2.72 -10.04 11.90
CA SER A 4 -1.64 -9.26 12.50
C SER A 4 -0.27 -9.61 11.90
N ASN A 5 0.00 -10.89 11.66
CA ASN A 5 1.22 -11.37 11.02
C ASN A 5 1.31 -10.90 9.56
N ALA A 6 0.21 -10.91 8.82
CA ALA A 6 0.15 -10.41 7.45
C ALA A 6 0.49 -8.91 7.39
N MET A 7 -0.07 -8.11 8.31
CA MET A 7 0.25 -6.69 8.43
C MET A 7 1.71 -6.46 8.82
N ALA A 8 2.17 -7.11 9.90
CA ALA A 8 3.51 -6.93 10.45
C ALA A 8 4.62 -7.31 9.45
N SER A 9 4.36 -8.31 8.59
CA SER A 9 5.31 -8.81 7.59
C SER A 9 5.02 -8.35 6.16
N CYS A 10 4.12 -7.36 5.97
CA CYS A 10 3.76 -6.77 4.67
C CYS A 10 3.32 -7.81 3.61
N ARG A 11 2.57 -8.84 3.99
CA ARG A 11 2.11 -9.89 3.08
C ARG A 11 0.83 -9.47 2.37
N GLY A 12 0.95 -8.49 1.47
CA GLY A 12 -0.14 -7.87 0.72
C GLY A 12 -1.18 -8.87 0.17
N ARG A 13 -0.72 -9.95 -0.47
CA ARG A 13 -1.60 -10.98 -1.05
C ARG A 13 -2.46 -11.73 -0.02
N ARG A 14 -2.04 -11.79 1.25
CA ARG A 14 -2.77 -12.46 2.33
C ARG A 14 -3.73 -11.54 3.08
N ILE A 15 -3.69 -10.23 2.83
CA ILE A 15 -4.47 -9.25 3.60
C ILE A 15 -5.96 -9.53 3.48
N SER A 16 -6.48 -9.64 2.25
CA SER A 16 -7.92 -9.88 1.99
C SER A 16 -8.40 -11.17 2.65
N GLU A 17 -7.70 -12.27 2.42
CA GLU A 17 -8.03 -13.58 2.99
C GLU A 17 -8.02 -13.56 4.53
N THR A 18 -6.96 -13.01 5.13
CA THR A 18 -6.81 -12.99 6.60
C THR A 18 -7.78 -12.01 7.26
N ALA A 19 -8.15 -10.93 6.59
CA ALA A 19 -9.20 -10.00 7.05
C ALA A 19 -10.57 -10.70 7.06
N ASP A 20 -10.91 -11.43 6.00
CA ASP A 20 -12.16 -12.19 5.92
C ASP A 20 -12.23 -13.30 6.98
N ASN A 21 -11.13 -14.00 7.22
CA ASN A 21 -11.05 -15.02 8.28
C ASN A 21 -11.22 -14.39 9.67
N LEU A 22 -10.59 -13.23 9.92
CA LEU A 22 -10.75 -12.51 11.18
C LEU A 22 -12.19 -12.00 11.36
N LYS A 23 -12.82 -11.49 10.29
CA LYS A 23 -14.21 -11.06 10.31
C LYS A 23 -15.15 -12.20 10.72
N LYS A 24 -15.00 -13.38 10.10
CA LYS A 24 -15.78 -14.59 10.46
C LYS A 24 -15.57 -14.99 11.92
N ALA A 25 -14.34 -14.93 12.42
CA ALA A 25 -14.04 -15.25 13.82
C ALA A 25 -14.69 -14.26 14.79
N VAL A 26 -14.66 -12.95 14.48
CA VAL A 26 -15.33 -11.91 15.27
C VAL A 26 -16.84 -12.09 15.26
N ASP A 27 -17.43 -12.39 14.10
CA ASP A 27 -18.86 -12.66 13.96
C ASP A 27 -19.27 -13.88 14.79
N ALA A 28 -18.49 -14.96 14.75
CA ALA A 28 -18.72 -16.15 15.58
C ALA A 28 -18.65 -15.85 17.08
N CYS A 29 -17.67 -15.04 17.52
CA CYS A 29 -17.57 -14.63 18.92
C CYS A 29 -18.83 -13.87 19.37
N LEU A 30 -19.37 -12.99 18.52
CA LEU A 30 -20.57 -12.22 18.83
C LEU A 30 -21.85 -13.06 18.95
N GLN A 31 -21.86 -14.31 18.48
CA GLN A 31 -22.99 -15.24 18.61
C GLN A 31 -22.91 -16.14 19.87
N ILE A 32 -21.84 -16.06 20.66
CA ILE A 32 -21.70 -16.87 21.88
C ILE A 32 -22.65 -16.34 22.95
N GLU A 33 -23.64 -17.13 23.37
CA GLU A 33 -24.65 -16.72 24.37
C GLU A 33 -24.03 -16.25 25.69
N ALA A 34 -22.98 -16.94 26.16
CA ALA A 34 -22.27 -16.65 27.41
C ALA A 34 -21.05 -15.71 27.23
N ILE A 35 -20.99 -14.92 26.16
CA ILE A 35 -19.87 -13.99 25.95
C ILE A 35 -19.84 -12.93 27.06
N ASN A 36 -18.64 -12.63 27.55
CA ASN A 36 -18.44 -11.54 28.48
C ASN A 36 -18.91 -10.21 27.85
N SER A 37 -19.91 -9.57 28.46
CA SER A 37 -20.54 -8.35 27.95
C SER A 37 -19.55 -7.18 27.78
N ALA A 38 -18.46 -7.16 28.54
CA ALA A 38 -17.39 -6.16 28.39
C ALA A 38 -16.63 -6.28 27.06
N LEU A 39 -16.61 -7.46 26.44
CA LEU A 39 -15.95 -7.69 25.15
C LEU A 39 -16.83 -7.30 23.95
N ILE A 40 -18.15 -7.27 24.11
CA ILE A 40 -19.09 -7.00 23.01
C ILE A 40 -18.81 -5.65 22.32
N PRO A 41 -18.60 -4.52 23.04
CA PRO A 41 -18.30 -3.24 22.39
C PRO A 41 -17.00 -3.28 21.59
N LEU A 42 -15.97 -3.97 22.09
CA LEU A 42 -14.67 -4.11 21.44
C LEU A 42 -14.79 -4.92 20.15
N LEU A 43 -15.47 -6.06 20.21
CA LEU A 43 -15.72 -6.92 19.04
C LEU A 43 -16.59 -6.22 18.00
N LYS A 44 -17.62 -5.47 18.39
CA LYS A 44 -18.41 -4.66 17.47
C LYS A 44 -17.60 -3.54 16.82
N ASN A 45 -16.67 -2.91 17.55
CA ASN A 45 -15.77 -1.92 16.96
C ASN A 45 -14.83 -2.56 15.93
N LEU A 46 -14.24 -3.71 16.28
CA LEU A 46 -13.38 -4.47 15.39
C LEU A 46 -14.13 -4.94 14.14
N GLN A 47 -15.34 -5.49 14.30
CA GLN A 47 -16.23 -5.89 13.21
C GLN A 47 -16.47 -4.73 12.24
N LYS A 48 -16.84 -3.54 12.75
CA LYS A 48 -17.07 -2.35 11.91
C LYS A 48 -15.85 -1.97 11.07
N ARG A 49 -14.65 -2.04 11.65
CA ARG A 49 -13.40 -1.75 10.92
C ARG A 49 -13.10 -2.82 9.87
N LEU A 50 -13.35 -4.09 10.19
CA LEU A 50 -13.14 -5.21 9.26
C LEU A 50 -14.13 -5.23 8.09
N LEU A 51 -15.32 -4.64 8.23
CA LEU A 51 -16.27 -4.46 7.12
C LEU A 51 -15.75 -3.56 5.99
N LEU A 52 -14.71 -2.78 6.23
CA LEU A 52 -14.08 -1.94 5.20
C LEU A 52 -13.22 -2.77 4.24
N PHE A 53 -12.82 -3.98 4.62
CA PHE A 53 -12.16 -4.93 3.72
C PHE A 53 -13.23 -5.65 2.89
N LYS A 54 -13.08 -5.59 1.56
CA LYS A 54 -14.08 -6.01 0.56
C LYS A 54 -13.60 -7.12 -0.36
N ASN A 55 -12.51 -7.80 0.00
CA ASN A 55 -11.87 -8.82 -0.81
C ASN A 55 -11.46 -8.31 -2.21
N ASN A 56 -10.91 -7.09 -2.23
CA ASN A 56 -10.34 -6.47 -3.41
C ASN A 56 -8.92 -6.02 -3.10
N PHE A 57 -7.92 -6.59 -3.78
CA PHE A 57 -6.51 -6.35 -3.48
C PHE A 57 -6.09 -4.87 -3.38
N VAL A 58 -6.65 -3.99 -4.20
CA VAL A 58 -6.30 -2.57 -4.18
C VAL A 58 -6.98 -1.87 -3.00
N ALA A 59 -8.30 -2.02 -2.88
CA ALA A 59 -9.06 -1.41 -1.79
C ALA A 59 -8.62 -1.92 -0.41
N ASP A 60 -8.39 -3.22 -0.28
CA ASP A 60 -7.93 -3.85 0.96
C ASP A 60 -6.48 -3.47 1.28
N GLY A 61 -5.64 -3.24 0.27
CA GLY A 61 -4.29 -2.70 0.44
C GLY A 61 -4.30 -1.27 1.01
N LEU A 62 -5.19 -0.40 0.52
CA LEU A 62 -5.39 0.93 1.09
C LEU A 62 -5.90 0.86 2.53
N GLN A 63 -6.90 0.02 2.78
CA GLN A 63 -7.46 -0.17 4.12
C GLN A 63 -6.44 -0.76 5.09
N ALA A 64 -5.53 -1.61 4.62
CA ALA A 64 -4.41 -2.13 5.39
C ALA A 64 -3.37 -1.05 5.71
N ALA A 65 -3.01 -0.20 4.76
CA ALA A 65 -2.11 0.92 5.01
C ALA A 65 -2.73 1.92 6.00
N ARG A 66 -4.05 2.19 5.91
CA ARG A 66 -4.82 2.96 6.89
C ARG A 66 -4.79 2.30 8.27
N TRP A 67 -5.04 1.00 8.34
CA TRP A 67 -4.95 0.22 9.57
C TRP A 67 -3.57 0.36 10.22
N CYS A 68 -2.51 0.26 9.42
CA CYS A 68 -1.13 0.41 9.88
C CYS A 68 -0.87 1.80 10.49
N LEU A 69 -1.36 2.87 9.85
CA LEU A 69 -1.27 4.22 10.39
C LEU A 69 -1.97 4.34 11.76
N GLU A 70 -3.18 3.80 11.87
CA GLU A 70 -3.98 3.87 13.11
C GLU A 70 -3.36 3.10 14.27
N HIS A 71 -2.58 2.07 13.98
CA HIS A 71 -1.96 1.17 14.97
C HIS A 71 -0.44 1.34 15.09
N ASN A 72 0.10 2.48 14.64
CA ASN A 72 1.53 2.82 14.72
C ASN A 72 2.49 1.84 14.01
N LEU A 73 1.99 1.07 13.03
CA LEU A 73 2.79 0.22 12.14
C LEU A 73 3.28 1.04 10.93
N ILE A 74 3.96 2.16 11.20
CA ILE A 74 4.21 3.20 10.18
C ILE A 74 4.99 2.68 8.97
N GLN A 75 6.09 1.96 9.19
CA GLN A 75 6.92 1.39 8.11
C GLN A 75 6.15 0.38 7.26
N GLN A 76 5.31 -0.46 7.88
CA GLN A 76 4.42 -1.38 7.17
C GLN A 76 3.40 -0.61 6.34
N GLY A 77 2.83 0.48 6.87
CA GLY A 77 1.90 1.33 6.15
C GLY A 77 2.49 1.92 4.86
N TYR A 78 3.72 2.43 4.91
CA TYR A 78 4.45 2.88 3.72
C TYR A 78 4.67 1.74 2.71
N THR A 79 5.15 0.60 3.19
CA THR A 79 5.47 -0.56 2.34
C THR A 79 4.21 -1.10 1.65
N ILE A 80 3.13 -1.28 2.40
CA ILE A 80 1.86 -1.78 1.87
C ILE A 80 1.27 -0.76 0.87
N LEU A 81 1.30 0.54 1.17
CA LEU A 81 0.78 1.56 0.25
C LEU A 81 1.55 1.59 -1.07
N GLU A 82 2.89 1.54 -1.03
CA GLU A 82 3.73 1.52 -2.23
C GLU A 82 3.40 0.31 -3.12
N GLU A 83 3.37 -0.89 -2.55
CA GLU A 83 3.04 -2.12 -3.28
C GLU A 83 1.58 -2.15 -3.75
N THR A 84 0.67 -1.47 -3.05
CA THR A 84 -0.74 -1.31 -3.45
C THR A 84 -0.85 -0.42 -4.68
N ILE A 85 -0.14 0.70 -4.74
CA ILE A 85 -0.11 1.60 -5.90
C ILE A 85 0.46 0.86 -7.13
N ILE A 86 1.56 0.13 -6.97
CA ILE A 86 2.14 -0.68 -8.06
C ILE A 86 1.12 -1.71 -8.57
N THR A 87 0.44 -2.40 -7.64
CA THR A 87 -0.58 -3.40 -7.99
C THR A 87 -1.77 -2.78 -8.71
N TRP A 88 -2.19 -1.59 -8.29
CA TRP A 88 -3.26 -0.84 -8.95
C TRP A 88 -2.88 -0.53 -10.41
N VAL A 89 -1.72 0.10 -10.64
CA VAL A 89 -1.26 0.40 -12.01
C VAL A 89 -1.10 -0.87 -12.85
N ALA A 90 -0.53 -1.93 -12.29
CA ALA A 90 -0.41 -3.20 -12.99
C ALA A 90 -1.78 -3.72 -13.46
N ARG A 91 -2.82 -3.64 -12.61
CA ARG A 91 -4.17 -4.09 -12.96
C ARG A 91 -4.84 -3.21 -14.00
N GLU A 92 -4.73 -1.89 -13.89
CA GLU A 92 -5.26 -0.94 -14.90
C GLU A 92 -4.63 -1.15 -16.28
N LEU A 93 -3.36 -1.58 -16.30
CA LEU A 93 -2.63 -1.91 -17.52
C LEU A 93 -2.72 -3.40 -17.90
N CYS A 94 -3.59 -4.20 -17.27
CA CYS A 94 -3.71 -5.64 -17.54
C CYS A 94 -2.36 -6.40 -17.52
N LEU A 95 -1.45 -5.98 -16.65
CA LEU A 95 -0.13 -6.59 -16.43
C LEU A 95 -0.21 -7.64 -15.31
N GLU A 96 0.65 -8.64 -15.39
CA GLU A 96 0.79 -9.66 -14.35
C GLU A 96 1.46 -9.07 -13.10
N TYR A 97 0.64 -8.53 -12.19
CA TYR A 97 1.11 -7.82 -11.00
C TYR A 97 2.02 -8.63 -10.06
N GLU A 98 2.05 -9.96 -10.19
CA GLU A 98 2.91 -10.85 -9.40
C GLU A 98 4.35 -10.93 -9.94
N LYS A 99 4.57 -10.58 -11.22
CA LYS A 99 5.89 -10.62 -11.83
C LYS A 99 6.75 -9.49 -11.29
N ARG A 100 7.80 -9.86 -10.55
CA ARG A 100 8.76 -8.93 -9.95
C ARG A 100 9.30 -7.90 -10.95
N GLU A 101 9.69 -8.37 -12.14
CA GLU A 101 10.20 -7.49 -13.21
C GLU A 101 9.19 -6.41 -13.59
N LEU A 102 7.92 -6.76 -13.79
CA LEU A 102 6.86 -5.79 -14.11
C LEU A 102 6.64 -4.78 -12.97
N ARG A 103 6.72 -5.22 -11.72
CA ARG A 103 6.66 -4.32 -10.55
C ARG A 103 7.81 -3.33 -10.54
N GLU A 104 9.03 -3.79 -10.86
CA GLU A 104 10.22 -2.94 -10.96
C GLU A 104 10.11 -1.95 -12.13
N ILE A 105 9.57 -2.36 -13.28
CA ILE A 105 9.31 -1.46 -14.42
C ILE A 105 8.31 -0.36 -14.03
N ILE A 106 7.18 -0.71 -13.40
CA ILE A 106 6.16 0.26 -12.96
C ILE A 106 6.77 1.26 -11.95
N SER A 107 7.54 0.76 -10.98
CA SER A 107 8.24 1.61 -10.00
C SER A 107 9.21 2.59 -10.68
N GLN A 108 10.00 2.12 -11.65
CA GLN A 108 10.90 2.97 -12.43
C GLN A 108 10.14 3.99 -13.28
N ALA A 109 9.01 3.61 -13.88
CA ALA A 109 8.21 4.50 -14.71
C ALA A 109 7.71 5.75 -13.94
N PHE A 110 7.36 5.62 -12.66
CA PHE A 110 7.05 6.79 -11.83
C PHE A 110 8.24 7.76 -11.72
N THR A 111 9.44 7.23 -11.49
CA THR A 111 10.65 8.06 -11.41
C THR A 111 11.00 8.70 -12.76
N ILE A 112 10.89 7.94 -13.85
CA ILE A 112 11.11 8.42 -15.22
C ILE A 112 10.15 9.56 -15.53
N TYR A 113 8.86 9.38 -15.26
CA TYR A 113 7.82 10.39 -15.48
C TYR A 113 8.11 11.65 -14.67
N GLN A 114 8.34 11.49 -13.37
CA GLN A 114 8.51 12.60 -12.43
C GLN A 114 9.75 13.44 -12.73
N LYS A 115 10.88 12.79 -13.01
CA LYS A 115 12.15 13.46 -13.32
C LYS A 115 12.33 13.81 -14.80
N LYS A 116 11.38 13.42 -15.65
CA LYS A 116 11.45 13.58 -17.11
C LYS A 116 12.76 13.00 -17.68
N LEU A 117 13.11 11.79 -17.26
CA LEU A 117 14.37 11.16 -17.66
C LEU A 117 14.33 10.80 -19.15
N PRO A 118 15.34 11.19 -19.95
CA PRO A 118 15.46 10.72 -21.31
C PRO A 118 15.76 9.21 -21.35
N GLU A 119 15.37 8.52 -22.41
CA GLU A 119 15.51 7.05 -22.57
C GLU A 119 16.93 6.52 -22.30
N LYS A 120 17.96 7.28 -22.69
CA LYS A 120 19.36 6.94 -22.44
C LYS A 120 19.72 6.75 -20.96
N ASP A 121 18.94 7.36 -20.05
CA ASP A 121 19.14 7.32 -18.60
C ASP A 121 18.23 6.29 -17.92
N TRP A 122 17.40 5.58 -18.68
CA TRP A 122 16.56 4.50 -18.16
C TRP A 122 17.44 3.32 -17.73
N LYS A 123 17.08 2.70 -16.61
CA LYS A 123 17.80 1.55 -16.06
C LYS A 123 17.09 0.26 -16.45
N ASN A 124 17.78 -0.87 -16.42
CA ASN A 124 17.13 -2.16 -16.54
C ASN A 124 16.25 -2.41 -15.29
N PRO A 125 15.10 -3.11 -15.42
CA PRO A 125 14.53 -3.66 -16.65
C PRO A 125 13.77 -2.64 -17.54
N ALA A 126 13.52 -1.40 -17.10
CA ALA A 126 12.72 -0.41 -17.86
C ALA A 126 13.29 -0.12 -19.26
N ARG A 127 14.62 0.01 -19.38
CA ARG A 127 15.29 0.25 -20.66
C ARG A 127 15.06 -0.86 -21.70
N GLU A 128 14.91 -2.10 -21.26
CA GLU A 128 14.70 -3.26 -22.15
C GLU A 128 13.21 -3.50 -22.44
N ASN A 129 12.31 -2.78 -21.75
CA ASN A 129 10.87 -2.99 -21.79
C ASN A 129 10.13 -1.68 -22.11
N GLU A 130 10.59 -0.98 -23.14
CA GLU A 130 10.12 0.36 -23.51
C GLU A 130 8.60 0.45 -23.70
N GLU A 131 7.99 -0.55 -24.34
CA GLU A 131 6.54 -0.58 -24.56
C GLU A 131 5.75 -0.50 -23.24
N ILE A 132 6.18 -1.25 -22.23
CA ILE A 132 5.51 -1.27 -20.91
C ILE A 132 5.76 0.05 -20.19
N VAL A 133 6.96 0.61 -20.28
CA VAL A 133 7.28 1.92 -19.71
C VAL A 133 6.37 2.98 -20.32
N ASN A 134 6.28 3.04 -21.65
CA ASN A 134 5.46 4.01 -22.36
C ASN A 134 3.98 3.93 -21.93
N ARG A 135 3.43 2.72 -21.77
CA ARG A 135 2.07 2.52 -21.23
C ARG A 135 1.92 3.06 -19.80
N CYS A 136 2.93 2.87 -18.95
CA CYS A 136 2.95 3.44 -17.60
C CYS A 136 3.06 4.98 -17.63
N LEU A 137 3.84 5.54 -18.55
CA LEU A 137 3.96 6.99 -18.72
C LEU A 137 2.64 7.61 -19.16
N GLU A 138 1.94 7.01 -20.14
CA GLU A 138 0.61 7.45 -20.57
C GLU A 138 -0.39 7.37 -19.41
N PHE A 139 -0.39 6.28 -18.63
CA PHE A 139 -1.23 6.17 -17.45
C PHE A 139 -0.97 7.31 -16.45
N ASN A 140 0.30 7.61 -16.16
CA ASN A 140 0.67 8.70 -15.26
C ASN A 140 0.20 10.08 -15.76
N LYS A 141 0.13 10.32 -17.09
CA LYS A 141 -0.46 11.56 -17.63
C LYS A 141 -1.94 11.72 -17.30
N THR A 142 -2.66 10.63 -17.08
CA THR A 142 -4.11 10.67 -16.74
C THR A 142 -4.37 10.86 -15.25
N LYS A 143 -3.33 10.79 -14.42
CA LYS A 143 -3.43 10.82 -12.96
C LYS A 143 -2.50 11.90 -12.40
N ASP A 144 -3.00 13.13 -12.37
CA ASP A 144 -2.27 14.28 -11.84
C ASP A 144 -1.66 13.97 -10.47
N SER A 145 -0.40 14.34 -10.26
CA SER A 145 0.37 14.15 -9.02
C SER A 145 0.65 12.70 -8.58
N LEU A 146 0.21 11.68 -9.32
CA LEU A 146 0.44 10.28 -8.93
C LEU A 146 1.94 9.95 -8.85
N ALA A 147 2.71 10.27 -9.89
CA ALA A 147 4.14 10.00 -9.92
C ALA A 147 4.90 10.75 -8.82
N ASP A 148 4.56 12.01 -8.57
CA ASP A 148 5.13 12.81 -7.48
C ASP A 148 4.84 12.21 -6.12
N THR A 149 3.59 11.78 -5.91
CA THR A 149 3.14 11.13 -4.68
C THR A 149 3.89 9.83 -4.45
N PHE A 150 3.99 8.98 -5.48
CA PHE A 150 4.70 7.70 -5.41
C PHE A 150 6.19 7.89 -5.11
N VAL A 151 6.87 8.80 -5.82
CA VAL A 151 8.31 9.05 -5.61
C VAL A 151 8.59 9.56 -4.19
N GLN A 152 7.75 10.47 -3.67
CA GLN A 152 7.89 10.95 -2.29
C GLN A 152 7.59 9.86 -1.25
N LEU A 153 6.57 9.04 -1.50
CA LEU A 153 6.24 7.88 -0.67
C LEU A 153 7.44 6.93 -0.57
N SER A 154 8.04 6.57 -1.70
CA SER A 154 9.21 5.68 -1.76
C SER A 154 10.44 6.27 -1.08
N GLN A 155 10.65 7.59 -1.16
CA GLN A 155 11.72 8.26 -0.42
C GLN A 155 11.53 8.14 1.10
N CYS A 156 10.31 8.38 1.59
CA CYS A 156 9.99 8.24 3.02
C CYS A 156 10.13 6.78 3.48
N ARG A 157 9.67 5.83 2.66
CA ARG A 157 9.82 4.39 2.90
C ARG A 157 11.30 4.01 3.00
N ASN A 158 12.14 4.54 2.11
CA ASN A 158 13.57 4.26 2.12
C ASN A 158 14.28 4.86 3.34
N ASP A 159 13.92 6.06 3.79
CA ASP A 159 14.44 6.64 5.04
C ASP A 159 14.18 5.70 6.24
N LEU A 160 12.94 5.22 6.40
CA LEU A 160 12.59 4.21 7.42
C LEU A 160 13.43 2.94 7.28
N ASN A 161 13.61 2.43 6.07
CA ASN A 161 14.41 1.22 5.81
C ASN A 161 15.90 1.42 6.10
N HIS A 162 16.42 2.63 5.95
CA HIS A 162 17.77 3.01 6.32
C HIS A 162 17.92 3.33 7.82
N ALA A 163 16.86 3.18 8.61
CA ALA A 163 16.85 3.42 10.05
C ALA A 163 17.36 4.81 10.46
N GLY A 164 17.11 5.83 9.62
CA GLY A 164 17.58 7.19 9.84
C GLY A 164 19.09 7.40 9.68
N MET A 165 19.84 6.42 9.16
CA MET A 165 21.28 6.52 8.88
C MET A 165 21.56 7.22 7.55
N VAL A 166 20.85 8.31 7.29
CA VAL A 166 20.93 9.12 6.07
C VAL A 166 21.09 10.60 6.44
N CYS A 167 21.52 11.43 5.48
CA CYS A 167 21.55 12.87 5.69
C CYS A 167 20.12 13.41 5.87
N HIS A 168 19.86 14.09 6.99
CA HIS A 168 18.57 14.71 7.34
C HIS A 168 17.39 13.72 7.43
N PRO A 169 17.42 12.75 8.36
CA PRO A 169 16.33 11.80 8.52
C PRO A 169 15.05 12.50 8.98
N LEU A 170 13.90 12.05 8.47
CA LEU A 170 12.61 12.52 8.93
C LEU A 170 12.33 12.03 10.36
N ASN A 171 11.63 12.86 11.13
CA ASN A 171 11.14 12.46 12.44
C ASN A 171 9.83 11.65 12.35
N TYR A 172 9.49 10.96 13.44
CA TYR A 172 8.29 10.11 13.53
C TYR A 172 6.99 10.84 13.15
N ASP A 173 6.76 12.03 13.70
CA ASP A 173 5.53 12.80 13.44
C ASP A 173 5.41 13.19 11.96
N SER A 174 6.54 13.45 11.31
CA SER A 174 6.59 13.72 9.87
C SER A 174 6.18 12.50 9.06
N PHE A 175 6.66 11.30 9.43
CA PHE A 175 6.24 10.07 8.76
C PHE A 175 4.74 9.80 8.91
N ARG A 176 4.20 9.98 10.11
CA ARG A 176 2.77 9.78 10.38
C ARG A 176 1.90 10.74 9.54
N LYS A 177 2.23 12.04 9.54
CA LYS A 177 1.51 13.07 8.76
C LYS A 177 1.62 12.82 7.26
N LYS A 178 2.83 12.49 6.77
CA LYS A 178 3.05 12.19 5.34
C LYS A 178 2.28 10.96 4.90
N LEU A 179 2.27 9.87 5.68
CA LEU A 179 1.51 8.66 5.34
C LEU A 179 0.01 8.94 5.26
N ASP A 180 -0.55 9.73 6.19
CA ASP A 180 -1.94 10.16 6.13
C ASP A 180 -2.23 10.98 4.86
N ASN A 181 -1.37 11.95 4.53
CA ASN A 181 -1.52 12.74 3.31
C ASN A 181 -1.46 11.87 2.03
N PHE A 182 -0.51 10.93 1.96
CA PHE A 182 -0.40 10.03 0.82
C PHE A 182 -1.64 9.15 0.67
N LEU A 183 -2.17 8.62 1.77
CA LEU A 183 -3.43 7.86 1.76
C LEU A 183 -4.57 8.72 1.21
N GLN A 184 -4.76 9.93 1.72
CA GLN A 184 -5.85 10.82 1.27
C GLN A 184 -5.73 11.22 -0.20
N ILE A 185 -4.51 11.36 -0.73
CA ILE A 185 -4.29 11.67 -2.15
C ILE A 185 -4.66 10.46 -3.00
N ILE A 186 -4.15 9.27 -2.66
CA ILE A 186 -4.34 8.05 -3.44
C ILE A 186 -5.80 7.56 -3.38
N GLU A 187 -6.47 7.66 -2.22
CA GLU A 187 -7.89 7.33 -2.06
C GLU A 187 -8.81 8.17 -2.95
N LYS A 188 -8.39 9.36 -3.39
CA LYS A 188 -9.16 10.19 -4.32
C LYS A 188 -8.94 9.81 -5.79
N MET A 189 -7.91 9.04 -6.10
CA MET A 189 -7.52 8.67 -7.47
C MET A 189 -8.08 7.32 -7.93
N ILE A 190 -8.45 6.47 -6.97
CA ILE A 190 -8.94 5.10 -7.13
C ILE A 190 -10.44 5.08 -6.88
#